data_AF-A0A7L4ZCG4-F1
#
_entry.id   AF-A0A7L4ZCG4-F1
#
_cell.length_a   1.000
_cell.length_b   1.000
_cell.length_c   1.000
_cell.angle_alpha   90.00
_cell.angle_beta   90.00
_cell.angle_gamma   90.00
#
_symmetry.space_group_name_H-M   'P 1'
#
loop_
_entity.id
_entity.type
_entity.pdbx_description
1 polymer ?
#
loop_
_entity_poly.entity_id
_entity_poly.type
_entity_poly.pdbx_seq_one_letter_code
_entity_poly.pdbx_strand_id
1 'polypeptide(L)'
;MNPDTGDGFDAPTPSEAYAHSPALRREMREVMELGAVRDGRRDGMVTGPPAPDAAVADRVFLLRRAALMDRMAVEDPGPGARGAAVRAAFELAQFDRQHPQMTAGPHGPYSIEFDPSQRPYVRQEYAAWTAAGQPGA
;
A
#
# COMPACT_ATOMS: atom_id res chain seq x y z
N MET A 1 18.92 9.65 8.21
CA MET A 1 17.71 9.30 7.44
C MET A 1 17.27 7.92 7.86
N ASN A 2 16.06 7.75 8.39
CA ASN A 2 15.60 6.47 8.92
C ASN A 2 14.41 5.93 8.09
N PRO A 3 14.62 4.86 7.29
CA PRO A 3 13.58 4.31 6.42
C PRO A 3 12.45 3.60 7.19
N ASP A 4 12.63 3.35 8.49
CA ASP A 4 11.60 2.77 9.34
C ASP A 4 10.62 3.83 9.86
N THR A 5 11.11 5.04 10.20
CA THR A 5 10.30 6.12 10.76
C THR A 5 9.86 7.15 9.72
N GLY A 6 10.51 7.21 8.56
CA GLY A 6 10.29 8.29 7.59
C GLY A 6 11.05 9.59 7.94
N ASP A 7 11.78 9.62 9.06
CA ASP A 7 12.49 10.82 9.49
C ASP A 7 13.60 11.21 8.49
N GLY A 8 13.46 12.41 7.94
CA GLY A 8 14.36 12.99 6.93
C GLY A 8 13.90 12.79 5.48
N PHE A 9 12.71 12.24 5.24
CA PHE A 9 12.02 12.25 3.94
C PHE A 9 10.86 13.25 3.96
N ASP A 10 10.45 13.75 2.79
CA ASP A 10 9.19 14.50 2.62
C ASP A 10 7.94 13.60 2.67
N ALA A 11 8.12 12.31 2.99
CA ALA A 11 7.03 11.36 3.17
C ALA A 11 6.46 11.41 4.60
N PRO A 12 5.15 11.22 4.79
CA PRO A 12 4.54 11.21 6.11
C PRO A 12 5.16 10.14 7.03
N THR A 13 5.34 10.48 8.30
CA THR A 13 5.67 9.51 9.36
C THR A 13 4.54 8.48 9.51
N PRO A 14 4.78 7.29 10.12
CA PRO A 14 3.72 6.31 10.38
C PRO A 14 2.52 6.91 11.11
N SER A 15 2.78 7.74 12.12
CA SER A 15 1.75 8.36 12.95
C SER A 15 0.86 9.30 12.12
N GLU A 16 1.45 10.07 11.20
CA GLU A 16 0.71 10.96 10.29
C GLU A 16 -0.07 10.18 9.24
N ALA A 17 0.57 9.21 8.58
CA ALA A 17 -0.06 8.43 7.51
C ALA A 17 -1.26 7.61 7.99
N TYR A 18 -1.19 7.09 9.22
CA TYR A 18 -2.19 6.16 9.75
C TYR A 18 -3.12 6.76 10.79
N ALA A 19 -3.09 8.07 11.01
CA ALA A 19 -3.91 8.77 12.00
C ALA A 19 -5.42 8.47 11.89
N HIS A 20 -5.92 8.28 10.66
CA HIS A 20 -7.33 8.01 10.37
C HIS A 20 -7.59 6.57 9.91
N SER A 21 -6.60 5.70 10.05
CA SER A 21 -6.72 4.31 9.60
C SER A 21 -7.70 3.51 10.49
N PRO A 22 -8.45 2.55 9.93
CA PRO A 22 -9.28 1.66 10.74
C PRO A 22 -8.44 0.86 11.74
N ALA A 23 -9.07 0.39 12.82
CA ALA A 23 -8.42 -0.53 13.77
C ALA A 23 -7.86 -1.77 13.05
N LEU A 24 -6.66 -2.23 13.43
CA LEU A 24 -5.94 -3.31 12.73
C LEU A 24 -6.79 -4.55 12.47
N ARG A 25 -7.55 -5.02 13.48
CA ARG A 25 -8.41 -6.20 13.33
C ARG A 25 -9.49 -6.02 12.26
N ARG A 26 -10.04 -4.81 12.12
CA ARG A 26 -11.01 -4.48 11.08
C ARG A 26 -10.32 -4.43 9.71
N GLU A 27 -9.17 -3.76 9.62
CA GLU A 27 -8.36 -3.69 8.39
C GLU A 27 -7.96 -5.07 7.88
N MET A 28 -7.51 -5.97 8.77
CA MET A 28 -7.17 -7.35 8.43
C MET A 28 -8.33 -8.09 7.77
N ARG A 29 -9.55 -7.96 8.30
CA ARG A 29 -10.75 -8.59 7.73
C ARG A 29 -11.02 -8.06 6.32
N GLU A 30 -11.06 -6.74 6.17
CA GLU A 30 -11.38 -6.10 4.90
C GLU A 30 -10.33 -6.41 3.82
N VAL A 31 -9.04 -6.46 4.19
CA VAL A 31 -7.96 -6.87 3.27
C VAL A 31 -8.10 -8.34 2.86
N MET A 32 -8.50 -9.24 3.76
CA MET A 32 -8.76 -10.65 3.40
C MET A 32 -9.93 -10.78 2.42
N GLU A 33 -11.02 -10.04 2.64
CA GLU A 33 -12.18 -10.04 1.75
C GLU A 33 -11.83 -9.50 0.35
N LEU A 34 -11.09 -8.39 0.27
CA LEU A 34 -10.57 -7.84 -0.99
C LEU A 34 -9.65 -8.84 -1.71
N GLY A 35 -8.80 -9.54 -0.97
CA GLY A 35 -7.93 -10.60 -1.49
C GLY A 35 -8.72 -11.74 -2.11
N ALA A 36 -9.73 -12.25 -1.42
CA ALA A 36 -10.59 -13.32 -1.93
C ALA A 36 -11.34 -12.90 -3.21
N VAL A 37 -11.84 -11.66 -3.27
CA VAL A 37 -12.49 -11.12 -4.48
C VAL A 37 -11.50 -11.00 -5.63
N ARG A 38 -10.27 -10.56 -5.38
CA ARG A 38 -9.21 -10.49 -6.38
C ARG A 38 -8.81 -11.86 -6.91
N ASP A 39 -8.62 -12.84 -6.02
CA ASP A 39 -8.21 -14.19 -6.41
C ASP A 39 -9.32 -14.88 -7.21
N GLY A 40 -10.59 -14.74 -6.79
CA GLY A 40 -11.72 -15.23 -7.58
C GLY A 40 -11.83 -14.61 -8.98
N ARG A 41 -11.48 -13.32 -9.13
CA ARG A 41 -11.39 -12.67 -10.46
C ARG A 41 -10.25 -13.24 -11.32
N ARG A 42 -9.15 -13.67 -10.71
CA ARG A 42 -7.99 -14.23 -11.42
C ARG A 42 -8.20 -15.68 -11.84
N ASP A 43 -8.90 -16.46 -11.02
CA ASP A 43 -9.23 -17.86 -11.30
C ASP A 43 -10.27 -17.98 -12.43
N GLY A 44 -11.03 -16.92 -12.70
CA GLY A 44 -12.00 -16.81 -13.79
C GLY A 44 -11.45 -16.22 -15.09
N MET A 45 -10.54 -16.92 -15.78
CA MET A 45 -10.45 -16.97 -17.25
C MET A 45 -10.67 -15.65 -18.04
N VAL A 46 -9.90 -14.59 -17.80
CA VAL A 46 -9.91 -13.38 -18.66
C VAL A 46 -8.67 -13.36 -19.56
N THR A 47 -8.87 -13.56 -20.87
CA THR A 47 -7.80 -13.57 -21.90
C THR A 47 -7.52 -12.18 -22.49
N GLY A 48 -7.89 -11.11 -21.77
CA GLY A 48 -7.71 -9.71 -22.19
C GLY A 48 -7.18 -8.84 -21.06
N PRO A 49 -6.70 -7.62 -21.35
CA PRO A 49 -6.26 -6.70 -20.31
C PRO A 49 -7.43 -6.42 -19.32
N PRO A 50 -7.16 -6.39 -18.01
CA PRO A 50 -8.20 -6.17 -17.01
C PRO A 50 -8.92 -4.84 -17.24
N ALA A 51 -10.24 -4.82 -16.99
CA ALA A 51 -11.02 -3.58 -17.06
C ALA A 51 -10.43 -2.51 -16.12
N PRO A 52 -10.57 -1.21 -16.43
CA PRO A 52 -10.08 -0.12 -15.57
C PRO A 52 -10.48 -0.26 -14.10
N ASP A 53 -11.73 -0.66 -13.84
CA ASP A 53 -12.26 -0.88 -12.49
C ASP A 53 -11.56 -2.03 -11.76
N ALA A 54 -11.12 -3.06 -12.50
CA ALA A 54 -10.41 -4.20 -11.93
C ALA A 54 -8.99 -3.81 -11.49
N ALA A 55 -8.32 -2.93 -12.24
CA ALA A 55 -7.01 -2.40 -11.89
C ALA A 55 -7.10 -1.44 -10.69
N VAL A 56 -8.15 -0.61 -10.60
CA VAL A 56 -8.42 0.22 -9.42
C VAL A 56 -8.63 -0.65 -8.17
N ALA A 57 -9.46 -1.69 -8.26
CA ALA A 57 -9.70 -2.61 -7.15
C ALA A 57 -8.41 -3.37 -6.72
N ASP A 58 -7.60 -3.80 -7.68
CA ASP A 58 -6.31 -4.44 -7.40
C ASP A 58 -5.34 -3.49 -6.71
N ARG A 59 -5.31 -2.23 -7.12
CA ARG A 59 -4.49 -1.21 -6.47
C ARG A 59 -4.94 -0.95 -5.05
N VAL A 60 -6.25 -0.79 -4.81
CA VAL A 60 -6.81 -0.59 -3.46
C VAL A 60 -6.42 -1.77 -2.56
N PHE A 61 -6.53 -3.01 -3.05
CA PHE A 61 -6.07 -4.18 -2.30
C PHE A 61 -4.58 -4.10 -1.95
N LEU A 62 -3.72 -3.81 -2.93
CA LEU A 62 -2.27 -3.73 -2.73
C LEU A 62 -1.90 -2.62 -1.73
N LEU A 63 -2.50 -1.44 -1.87
CA LEU A 63 -2.26 -0.31 -0.98
C LEU A 63 -2.66 -0.63 0.45
N ARG A 64 -3.87 -1.15 0.66
CA ARG A 64 -4.38 -1.50 1.99
C ARG A 64 -3.58 -2.64 2.61
N ARG A 65 -3.20 -3.66 1.84
CA ARG A 65 -2.31 -4.74 2.32
C ARG A 65 -0.93 -4.22 2.71
N ALA A 66 -0.33 -3.35 1.90
CA ALA A 66 0.98 -2.77 2.21
C ALA A 66 0.93 -1.89 3.47
N ALA A 67 -0.10 -1.03 3.59
CA ALA A 67 -0.31 -0.20 4.77
C ALA A 67 -0.56 -1.04 6.04
N LEU A 68 -1.35 -2.12 5.94
CA LEU A 68 -1.56 -3.03 7.06
C LEU A 68 -0.25 -3.68 7.54
N MET A 69 0.57 -4.19 6.61
CA MET A 69 1.85 -4.81 6.96
C MET A 69 2.83 -3.79 7.53
N ASP A 70 2.86 -2.56 7.02
CA ASP A 70 3.68 -1.49 7.56
C ASP A 70 3.29 -1.16 9.01
N ARG A 71 1.98 -1.02 9.28
CA ARG A 71 1.46 -0.76 10.63
C ARG A 71 1.81 -1.89 11.60
N MET A 72 1.64 -3.15 11.20
CA MET A 72 2.05 -4.30 12.03
C MET A 72 3.55 -4.27 12.34
N ALA A 73 4.39 -3.91 11.35
CA ALA A 73 5.83 -3.81 11.54
C ALA A 73 6.25 -2.59 12.39
N VAL A 74 5.41 -1.57 12.52
CA VAL A 74 5.60 -0.43 13.42
C VAL A 74 5.19 -0.80 14.85
N GLU A 75 4.06 -1.48 15.04
CA GLU A 75 3.56 -1.87 16.37
C GLU A 75 4.39 -2.97 17.02
N ASP A 76 4.79 -4.01 16.27
CA ASP A 76 5.61 -5.11 16.75
C ASP A 76 6.74 -5.41 15.74
N PRO A 77 7.89 -4.73 15.87
CA PRO A 77 8.97 -4.76 14.89
C PRO A 77 9.82 -6.04 14.97
N GLY A 78 9.23 -7.19 14.68
CA GLY A 78 9.96 -8.44 14.44
C GLY A 78 10.58 -8.50 13.03
N PRO A 79 11.68 -9.26 12.82
CA PRO A 79 12.29 -9.43 11.49
C PRO A 79 11.30 -9.93 10.43
N GLY A 80 10.36 -10.80 10.81
CA GLY A 80 9.31 -11.30 9.94
C GLY A 80 8.32 -10.21 9.51
N ALA A 81 7.89 -9.36 10.45
CA ALA A 81 6.96 -8.26 10.19
C ALA A 81 7.60 -7.21 9.27
N ARG A 82 8.85 -6.81 9.54
CA ARG A 82 9.60 -5.88 8.69
C ARG A 82 9.78 -6.42 7.27
N GLY A 83 10.20 -7.67 7.14
CA GLY A 83 10.35 -8.31 5.83
C GLY A 83 9.03 -8.42 5.05
N ALA A 84 7.91 -8.68 5.74
CA ALA A 84 6.59 -8.69 5.12
C ALA A 84 6.15 -7.30 4.65
N ALA A 85 6.37 -6.26 5.46
CA ALA A 85 6.08 -4.87 5.10
C ALA A 85 6.88 -4.42 3.87
N VAL A 86 8.19 -4.68 3.84
CA VAL A 86 9.05 -4.34 2.69
C VAL A 86 8.58 -5.05 1.41
N ARG A 87 8.26 -6.34 1.48
CA ARG A 87 7.74 -7.08 0.31
C ARG A 87 6.42 -6.50 -0.18
N ALA A 88 5.47 -6.25 0.71
CA ALA A 88 4.18 -5.69 0.34
C ALA A 88 4.31 -4.27 -0.25
N ALA A 89 5.20 -3.44 0.30
CA ALA A 89 5.53 -2.13 -0.23
C ALA A 89 6.11 -2.20 -1.65
N PHE A 90 7.03 -3.15 -1.88
CA PHE A 90 7.61 -3.37 -3.20
C PHE A 90 6.57 -3.85 -4.23
N GLU A 91 5.65 -4.74 -3.84
CA GLU A 91 4.56 -5.19 -4.72
C GLU A 91 3.64 -4.03 -5.16
N LEU A 92 3.30 -3.11 -4.24
CA LEU A 92 2.56 -1.89 -4.57
C LEU A 92 3.36 -1.01 -5.54
N ALA A 93 4.63 -0.72 -5.23
CA ALA A 93 5.49 0.13 -6.06
C ALA A 93 5.67 -0.44 -7.48
N GLN A 94 5.80 -1.77 -7.61
CA GLN A 94 5.85 -2.45 -8.91
C GLN A 94 4.55 -2.28 -9.70
N PHE A 95 3.40 -2.41 -9.04
CA PHE A 95 2.10 -2.20 -9.69
C PHE A 95 1.97 -0.75 -10.16
N ASP A 96 2.27 0.20 -9.29
CA ASP A 96 2.14 1.64 -9.58
C ASP A 96 3.11 2.13 -10.64
N ARG A 97 4.27 1.46 -10.80
CA ARG A 97 5.14 1.72 -11.95
C ARG A 97 4.46 1.37 -13.29
N GLN A 98 3.67 0.32 -13.33
CA GLN A 98 2.93 -0.06 -14.55
C GLN A 98 1.66 0.79 -14.72
N HIS A 99 1.20 1.44 -13.65
CA HIS A 99 -0.01 2.25 -13.60
C HIS A 99 0.23 3.63 -12.97
N PRO A 100 1.15 4.46 -13.53
CA PRO A 100 1.57 5.72 -12.89
C PRO A 100 0.43 6.70 -12.67
N GLN A 101 -0.60 6.67 -13.53
CA GLN A 101 -1.80 7.48 -13.43
C GLN A 101 -2.65 7.21 -12.17
N MET A 102 -2.39 6.11 -11.45
CA MET A 102 -3.11 5.75 -10.24
C MET A 102 -2.41 6.20 -8.95
N THR A 103 -1.19 6.74 -9.06
CA THR A 103 -0.44 7.30 -7.92
C THR A 103 -1.02 8.64 -7.50
N ALA A 104 -1.01 8.92 -6.21
CA ALA A 104 -1.64 10.11 -5.64
C ALA A 104 -0.65 11.06 -4.96
N GLY A 105 0.49 10.56 -4.50
CA GLY A 105 1.48 11.36 -3.80
C GLY A 105 2.54 12.01 -4.70
N PRO A 106 3.32 12.94 -4.14
CA PRO A 106 4.26 13.77 -4.90
C PRO A 106 5.47 13.00 -5.46
N HIS A 107 5.87 11.89 -4.82
CA HIS A 107 7.01 11.09 -5.26
C HIS A 107 6.58 9.77 -5.89
N GLY A 108 7.22 9.41 -7.01
CA GLY A 108 6.94 8.17 -7.73
C GLY A 108 7.45 6.90 -7.00
N PRO A 109 6.99 5.71 -7.43
CA PRO A 109 7.27 4.43 -6.75
C PRO A 109 8.74 4.02 -6.67
N TYR A 110 9.64 4.61 -7.47
CA TYR A 110 11.10 4.38 -7.39
C TYR A 110 11.89 5.66 -7.19
N SER A 111 11.30 6.65 -6.51
CA SER A 111 12.06 7.75 -5.98
C SER A 111 13.22 7.22 -5.13
N ILE A 112 14.42 7.77 -5.29
CA ILE A 112 15.60 7.38 -4.51
C ILE A 112 15.36 7.58 -3.00
N GLU A 113 14.42 8.47 -2.69
CA GLU A 113 13.86 8.77 -1.39
C GLU A 113 13.14 7.56 -0.74
N PHE A 114 13.02 6.41 -1.40
CA PHE A 114 12.33 5.25 -0.83
C PHE A 114 13.22 4.01 -0.66
N ASP A 115 14.51 4.14 -0.98
CA ASP A 115 15.54 3.14 -0.71
C ASP A 115 15.87 3.12 0.80
N PRO A 116 15.92 1.95 1.47
CA PRO A 116 15.82 0.58 0.94
C PRO A 116 14.46 -0.11 1.06
N SER A 117 13.47 0.49 1.72
CA SER A 117 12.33 -0.28 2.22
C SER A 117 11.04 -0.12 1.43
N GLN A 118 10.90 0.93 0.61
CA GLN A 118 9.64 1.36 -0.04
C GLN A 118 8.49 1.64 0.94
N ARG A 119 8.71 1.54 2.26
CA ARG A 119 7.68 1.78 3.29
C ARG A 119 7.24 3.25 3.32
N PRO A 120 8.11 4.26 3.16
CA PRO A 120 7.66 5.65 3.11
C PRO A 120 6.78 5.95 1.89
N TYR A 121 6.98 5.26 0.76
CA TYR A 121 6.10 5.33 -0.41
C TYR A 121 4.67 4.91 -0.06
N VAL A 122 4.52 3.77 0.64
CA VAL A 122 3.20 3.28 1.10
C VAL A 122 2.50 4.32 1.97
N ARG A 123 3.23 4.97 2.87
CA ARG A 123 2.68 5.99 3.79
C ARG A 123 2.18 7.21 3.04
N GLN A 124 2.95 7.70 2.08
CA GLN A 124 2.54 8.78 1.20
C GLN A 124 1.26 8.44 0.44
N GLU A 125 1.24 7.29 -0.23
CA GLU A 125 0.09 6.88 -1.04
C GLU A 125 -1.16 6.63 -0.19
N TYR A 126 -1.00 6.06 1.00
CA TYR A 126 -2.11 5.80 1.91
C TYR A 126 -2.68 7.10 2.48
N ALA A 127 -1.82 8.05 2.86
CA ALA A 127 -2.22 9.37 3.34
C ALA A 127 -2.99 10.14 2.26
N ALA A 128 -2.47 10.17 1.03
CA ALA A 128 -3.12 10.82 -0.10
C ALA A 128 -4.46 10.16 -0.47
N TRP A 129 -4.52 8.83 -0.49
CA TRP A 129 -5.75 8.07 -0.76
C TRP A 129 -6.83 8.34 0.29
N THR A 130 -6.45 8.41 1.57
CA THR A 130 -7.38 8.71 2.66
C THR A 130 -7.86 10.16 2.60
N ALA A 131 -6.97 11.12 2.33
CA ALA A 131 -7.32 12.53 2.19
C ALA A 131 -8.28 12.80 1.01
N ALA A 132 -8.20 12.00 -0.05
CA ALA A 132 -9.12 12.05 -1.19
C ALA A 132 -10.49 11.40 -0.93
N GLY A 133 -10.75 10.90 0.28
CA GLY A 133 -12.02 10.24 0.63
C GLY A 133 -12.12 8.78 0.16
N GLN A 134 -10.99 8.09 0.04
CA GLN A 134 -10.91 6.65 -0.30
C GLN A 134 -11.56 6.31 -1.66
N PRO A 135 -11.13 6.96 -2.77
CA PRO A 135 -11.67 6.66 -4.10
C PRO A 135 -11.52 5.16 -4.41
N GLY A 136 -12.63 4.51 -4.75
CA GLY A 136 -12.73 3.06 -5.02
C GLY A 136 -13.23 2.19 -3.86
N ALA A 137 -13.72 2.78 -2.76
CA ALA A 137 -14.44 2.08 -1.69
C ALA A 137 -15.91 1.79 -2.03
#